data_AF-A0A430Q294-F1
#
_entry.id   AF-A0A430Q294-F1
#
_cell.length_a   1.000
_cell.length_b   1.000
_cell.length_c   1.000
_cell.angle_alpha   90.00
_cell.angle_beta   90.00
_cell.angle_gamma   90.00
#
_symmetry.space_group_name_H-M   'P 1'
#
loop_
_entity.id
_entity.type
_entity.pdbx_description
1 polymer ?
#
loop_
_entity_poly.entity_id
_entity_poly.type
_entity_poly.pdbx_seq_one_letter_code
_entity_poly.pdbx_strand_id
1 'polypeptide(L)'
;KQVKLRSTIKYPLVINPEKDAERINKSIKLMILMKEDPKVLMKEDPKGYRQRSLHIDIMKESKGSYKLLMEQLLKGERCEDNTNKIAESTSTVQGGVDQKLVDDDVTELYEAGEGQIGKGDPSIYISILSKRSKYHIREICKAYQKIDLQDIKNIYEKYFYKPLAKALQSETHGGFRKLLLILLGCESP
;
A
#
# COMPACT_ATOMS: atom_id res chain seq x y z
N LYS A 1 -40.55 22.39 14.26
CA LYS A 1 -39.18 21.97 13.83
C LYS A 1 -38.53 23.14 13.09
N GLN A 2 -37.64 23.90 13.74
CA GLN A 2 -36.82 24.91 13.05
C GLN A 2 -35.38 24.39 13.01
N VAL A 3 -34.82 24.32 11.80
CA VAL A 3 -33.48 23.83 11.51
C VAL A 3 -32.48 24.94 11.87
N LYS A 4 -31.56 24.67 12.80
CA LYS A 4 -30.39 25.53 13.06
C LYS A 4 -29.46 25.46 11.83
N LEU A 5 -29.46 26.50 11.01
CA LEU A 5 -28.41 26.73 10.03
C LEU A 5 -27.12 27.12 10.77
N ARG A 6 -26.09 26.29 10.65
CA ARG A 6 -24.75 26.56 11.19
C ARG A 6 -24.17 27.81 10.51
N SER A 7 -23.59 28.70 11.29
CA SER A 7 -22.92 29.92 10.84
C SER A 7 -21.82 29.61 9.82
N THR A 8 -21.90 30.27 8.67
CA THR A 8 -20.88 30.27 7.62
C THR A 8 -19.58 30.85 8.18
N ILE A 9 -18.49 30.08 8.11
CA ILE A 9 -17.14 30.52 8.48
C ILE A 9 -16.73 31.62 7.50
N LYS A 10 -16.68 32.88 7.99
CA LYS A 10 -16.07 33.99 7.25
C LYS A 10 -14.55 33.98 7.52
N TYR A 11 -13.75 33.61 6.54
CA TYR A 11 -12.33 33.97 6.55
C TYR A 11 -12.21 35.46 6.20
N PRO A 12 -11.63 36.31 7.04
CA PRO A 12 -11.33 37.66 6.61
C PRO A 12 -10.12 37.60 5.67
N LEU A 13 -10.33 37.89 4.38
CA LEU A 13 -9.26 38.29 3.48
C LEU A 13 -8.72 39.62 3.99
N VAL A 14 -7.66 39.56 4.80
CA VAL A 14 -6.91 40.76 5.21
C VAL A 14 -6.07 41.17 4.01
N ILE A 15 -6.62 42.03 3.15
CA ILE A 15 -5.91 42.65 2.05
C ILE A 15 -4.90 43.62 2.66
N ASN A 16 -3.61 43.34 2.52
CA ASN A 16 -2.54 44.24 2.92
C ASN A 16 -1.93 44.81 1.62
N PRO A 17 -2.39 45.99 1.19
CA PRO A 17 -2.04 46.54 -0.12
C PRO A 17 -0.55 46.83 -0.26
N GLU A 18 0.16 47.12 0.83
CA GLU A 18 1.61 47.32 0.83
C GLU A 18 2.35 46.00 0.55
N LYS A 19 1.99 44.93 1.27
CA LYS A 19 2.57 43.60 1.04
C LYS A 19 2.26 43.05 -0.35
N ASP A 20 1.07 43.35 -0.87
CA ASP A 20 0.68 42.91 -2.21
C ASP A 20 1.40 43.73 -3.30
N ALA A 21 1.59 45.04 -3.09
CA ALA A 21 2.41 45.89 -3.96
C ALA A 21 3.88 45.42 -3.99
N GLU A 22 4.45 45.05 -2.84
CA GLU A 22 5.81 44.48 -2.76
C GLU A 22 5.93 43.17 -3.55
N ARG A 23 4.93 42.28 -3.43
CA ARG A 23 4.91 40.99 -4.15
C ARG A 23 4.82 41.17 -5.66
N ILE A 24 4.00 42.12 -6.11
CA ILE A 24 3.86 42.46 -7.52
C ILE A 24 5.17 43.05 -8.06
N ASN A 25 5.77 44.00 -7.34
CA ASN A 25 7.03 44.62 -7.75
C ASN A 25 8.17 43.59 -7.83
N LYS A 26 8.25 42.68 -6.85
CA LYS A 26 9.21 41.58 -6.87
C LYS A 26 9.00 40.64 -8.05
N SER A 27 7.74 40.33 -8.40
CA SER A 27 7.41 39.47 -9.54
C SER A 27 7.74 40.12 -10.88
N ILE A 28 7.48 41.42 -11.03
CA ILE A 28 7.84 42.19 -12.23
C ILE A 28 9.36 42.22 -12.41
N LYS A 29 10.11 42.47 -11.33
CA LYS A 29 11.58 42.46 -11.35
C LYS A 29 12.13 41.09 -11.75
N LEU A 30 11.55 40.00 -11.24
CA LEU A 30 11.90 38.62 -11.64
C LEU A 30 11.59 38.35 -13.12
N MET A 31 10.48 38.87 -13.65
CA MET A 31 10.09 38.69 -15.04
C MET A 31 10.99 39.45 -16.01
N ILE A 32 11.47 40.64 -15.64
CA ILE A 32 12.47 41.41 -16.40
C ILE A 32 13.81 40.65 -16.41
N LEU A 33 14.26 40.17 -15.24
CA LEU A 33 15.48 39.38 -15.12
C LEU A 33 15.45 38.07 -15.92
N MET A 34 14.28 37.42 -16.05
CA MET A 34 14.11 36.25 -16.92
C MET A 34 14.31 36.55 -18.41
N LYS A 35 14.04 37.78 -18.85
CA LYS A 35 14.23 38.20 -20.25
C LYS A 35 15.66 38.59 -20.57
N GLU A 36 16.39 39.14 -19.60
CA GLU A 36 17.71 39.72 -19.80
C GLU A 36 18.86 38.72 -19.58
N ASP A 37 18.81 37.88 -18.54
CA ASP A 37 19.81 36.82 -18.34
C ASP A 37 19.30 35.71 -17.39
N PRO A 38 18.88 34.53 -17.91
CA PRO A 38 18.28 33.46 -17.11
C PRO A 38 19.24 32.84 -16.08
N LYS A 39 20.54 33.13 -16.15
CA LYS A 39 21.55 32.68 -15.17
C LYS A 39 21.54 33.49 -13.88
N VAL A 40 21.10 34.76 -13.91
CA VAL A 40 21.06 35.64 -12.71
C VAL A 40 20.01 35.16 -11.70
N LEU A 41 18.97 34.49 -12.19
CA LEU A 41 17.91 33.87 -11.40
C LEU A 41 18.38 32.73 -10.48
N MET A 42 19.59 32.21 -10.69
CA MET A 42 20.16 31.13 -9.86
C MET A 42 20.61 31.60 -8.47
N LYS A 43 20.76 32.92 -8.25
CA LYS A 43 21.23 33.48 -6.97
C LYS A 43 20.11 33.92 -6.02
N GLU A 44 18.88 34.10 -6.50
CA GLU A 44 17.74 34.48 -5.67
C GLU A 44 16.59 33.46 -5.81
N ASP A 45 16.70 32.32 -5.10
CA ASP A 45 15.56 31.44 -4.82
C ASP A 45 15.20 31.52 -3.31
N PRO A 46 14.63 32.65 -2.83
CA PRO A 46 14.45 32.93 -1.39
C PRO A 46 13.46 31.98 -0.69
N LYS A 47 12.79 31.09 -1.43
CA LYS A 47 11.90 30.05 -0.89
C LYS A 47 12.19 28.66 -1.44
N GLY A 48 13.29 28.50 -2.19
CA GLY A 48 13.70 27.23 -2.78
C GLY A 48 12.68 26.61 -3.73
N TYR A 49 11.87 27.42 -4.41
CA TYR A 49 10.79 26.93 -5.28
C TYR A 49 11.30 26.02 -6.40
N ARG A 50 12.53 26.24 -6.89
CA ARG A 50 13.15 25.37 -7.90
C ARG A 50 13.68 24.06 -7.33
N GLN A 51 13.97 24.03 -6.02
CA GLN A 51 14.32 22.78 -5.32
C GLN A 51 13.09 22.08 -4.71
N ARG A 52 11.87 22.61 -4.87
CA ARG A 52 10.67 21.88 -4.44
C ARG A 52 10.33 20.79 -5.44
N SER A 53 10.04 19.61 -4.92
CA SER A 53 9.47 18.51 -5.68
C SER A 53 8.39 17.84 -4.84
N LEU A 54 7.46 17.15 -5.51
CA LEU A 54 6.44 16.34 -4.82
C LEU A 54 7.10 15.38 -3.83
N HIS A 55 8.22 14.79 -4.22
CA HIS A 55 9.06 13.96 -3.34
C HIS A 55 9.49 14.73 -2.09
N ILE A 56 10.12 15.91 -2.24
CA ILE A 56 10.63 16.69 -1.11
C ILE A 56 9.50 17.12 -0.16
N ASP A 57 8.36 17.54 -0.70
CA ASP A 57 7.23 18.00 0.12
C ASP A 57 6.62 16.83 0.91
N ILE A 58 6.40 15.68 0.26
CA ILE A 58 5.91 14.47 0.94
C ILE A 58 6.92 13.96 1.97
N MET A 59 8.22 13.96 1.67
CA MET A 59 9.26 13.50 2.59
C MET A 59 9.45 14.39 3.83
N LYS A 60 9.06 15.67 3.73
CA LYS A 60 9.07 16.61 4.87
C LYS A 60 7.85 16.43 5.77
N GLU A 61 6.69 16.14 5.18
CA GLU A 61 5.43 15.99 5.92
C GLU A 61 5.20 14.57 6.45
N SER A 62 5.91 13.58 5.90
CA SER A 62 5.79 12.17 6.27
C SER A 62 6.88 11.72 7.24
N LYS A 63 6.57 10.76 8.12
CA LYS A 63 7.52 10.17 9.07
C LYS A 63 7.43 8.64 9.11
N GLY A 64 8.51 7.98 9.55
CA GLY A 64 8.56 6.54 9.78
C GLY A 64 8.20 5.71 8.55
N SER A 65 7.50 4.61 8.75
CA SER A 65 7.09 3.66 7.71
C SER A 65 6.17 4.28 6.66
N TYR A 66 5.34 5.25 7.06
CA TYR A 66 4.51 5.99 6.11
C TYR A 66 5.36 6.77 5.10
N LYS A 67 6.45 7.41 5.57
CA LYS A 67 7.41 8.08 4.68
C LYS A 67 8.05 7.09 3.71
N LEU A 68 8.49 5.94 4.21
CA LEU A 68 9.10 4.88 3.40
C LEU A 68 8.14 4.38 2.31
N LEU A 69 6.87 4.15 2.66
CA LEU A 69 5.84 3.75 1.70
C LEU A 69 5.66 4.81 0.62
N MET A 70 5.49 6.07 1.01
CA MET A 70 5.33 7.16 0.06
C MET A 70 6.54 7.29 -0.88
N GLU A 71 7.76 7.10 -0.35
CA GLU A 71 8.99 7.15 -1.14
C GLU A 71 9.04 6.05 -2.19
N GLN A 72 8.68 4.81 -1.84
CA GLN A 72 8.64 3.70 -2.80
C GLN A 72 7.56 3.91 -3.86
N LEU A 73 6.38 4.38 -3.47
CA LEU A 73 5.29 4.65 -4.42
C LEU A 73 5.64 5.77 -5.40
N LEU A 74 6.34 6.81 -4.94
CA LEU A 74 6.77 7.93 -5.79
C LEU A 74 7.80 7.53 -6.86
N LYS A 75 8.58 6.46 -6.64
CA LYS A 75 9.51 5.95 -7.65
C LYS A 75 8.79 5.37 -8.86
N GLY A 76 7.57 4.87 -8.69
CA GLY A 76 6.78 4.29 -9.79
C GLY A 76 7.37 3.02 -10.40
N GLU A 77 8.29 2.34 -9.70
CA GLU A 77 9.00 1.14 -10.17
C GLU A 77 8.22 -0.16 -9.94
N ARG A 78 6.89 -0.10 -10.01
CA ARG A 78 6.06 -1.29 -9.80
C ARG A 78 6.17 -2.22 -11.01
N CYS A 79 6.31 -3.52 -10.75
CA CYS A 79 6.31 -4.53 -11.80
C CYS A 79 4.98 -4.53 -12.55
N GLU A 80 5.06 -4.42 -13.87
CA GLU A 80 3.93 -4.56 -14.77
C GLU A 80 3.43 -6.01 -14.83
N ASP A 81 2.14 -6.17 -15.14
CA ASP A 81 1.53 -7.47 -15.28
C ASP A 81 1.97 -8.13 -16.61
N ASN A 82 2.39 -9.41 -16.57
CA ASN A 82 2.76 -10.15 -17.78
C ASN A 82 1.51 -10.65 -18.53
N THR A 83 0.83 -9.74 -19.22
CA THR A 83 -0.40 -10.01 -19.99
C THR A 83 -0.17 -10.92 -21.20
N ASN A 84 1.06 -10.98 -21.72
CA ASN A 84 1.38 -11.71 -22.96
C ASN A 84 1.30 -13.25 -22.81
N LYS A 85 1.39 -13.80 -21.58
CA LYS A 85 1.24 -15.24 -21.32
C LYS A 85 -0.23 -15.71 -21.19
N ILE A 86 -1.18 -14.78 -21.15
CA ILE A 86 -2.61 -15.09 -20.97
C ILE A 86 -3.26 -15.53 -22.29
N ALA A 87 -2.70 -15.13 -23.44
CA ALA A 87 -3.28 -15.41 -24.75
C ALA A 87 -3.11 -16.87 -25.22
N GLU A 88 -2.12 -17.61 -24.72
CA GLU A 88 -1.81 -18.97 -25.20
C GLU A 88 -2.35 -20.10 -24.31
N SER A 89 -2.85 -19.82 -23.11
CA SER A 89 -3.28 -20.86 -22.16
C SER A 89 -4.80 -20.87 -21.98
N THR A 90 -5.48 -21.50 -22.93
CA THR A 90 -6.88 -21.93 -22.82
C THR A 90 -6.97 -23.12 -21.84
N SER A 91 -6.66 -22.90 -20.56
CA SER A 91 -7.06 -23.76 -19.41
C SER A 91 -6.30 -23.35 -18.14
N THR A 92 -7.03 -22.79 -17.16
CA THR A 92 -6.75 -22.89 -15.71
C THR A 92 -5.39 -22.46 -15.14
N VAL A 93 -4.66 -21.50 -15.73
CA VAL A 93 -3.49 -20.90 -15.04
C VAL A 93 -3.68 -19.40 -14.86
N GLN A 94 -3.82 -19.01 -13.60
CA GLN A 94 -3.93 -17.63 -13.16
C GLN A 94 -2.67 -16.84 -13.55
N GLY A 95 -2.77 -16.02 -14.60
CA GLY A 95 -2.01 -14.77 -14.75
C GLY A 95 -0.48 -14.87 -14.93
N GLY A 96 0.08 -16.01 -15.35
CA GLY A 96 1.51 -16.11 -15.65
C GLY A 96 2.44 -15.69 -14.49
N VAL A 97 1.97 -15.85 -13.26
CA VAL A 97 2.67 -15.48 -12.03
C VAL A 97 3.69 -16.57 -11.70
N ASP A 98 4.90 -16.17 -11.28
CA ASP A 98 5.92 -17.12 -10.85
C ASP A 98 5.61 -17.60 -9.43
N GLN A 99 5.17 -18.85 -9.33
CA GLN A 99 4.76 -19.44 -8.05
C GLN A 99 5.91 -19.53 -7.04
N LYS A 100 7.16 -19.73 -7.50
CA LYS A 100 8.30 -19.80 -6.57
C LYS A 100 8.52 -18.46 -5.89
N LEU A 101 8.46 -17.39 -6.67
CA LEU A 101 8.57 -16.03 -6.15
C LEU A 101 7.42 -15.68 -5.18
N VAL A 102 6.21 -16.20 -5.43
CA VAL A 102 5.09 -16.04 -4.49
C VAL A 102 5.43 -16.70 -3.16
N ASP A 103 5.92 -17.95 -3.19
CA ASP A 103 6.24 -18.71 -1.98
C ASP A 103 7.39 -18.05 -1.20
N ASP A 104 8.41 -17.55 -1.89
CA ASP A 104 9.52 -16.78 -1.29
C ASP A 104 9.02 -15.48 -0.64
N ASP A 105 8.25 -14.66 -1.36
CA ASP A 105 7.72 -13.39 -0.85
C ASP A 105 6.78 -13.62 0.36
N VAL A 106 5.96 -14.68 0.35
CA VAL A 106 5.07 -15.05 1.46
C VAL A 106 5.88 -15.42 2.69
N THR A 107 6.96 -16.18 2.51
CA THR A 107 7.86 -16.57 3.60
C THR A 107 8.52 -15.34 4.22
N GLU A 108 9.02 -14.42 3.38
CA GLU A 108 9.61 -13.16 3.85
C GLU A 108 8.61 -12.29 4.61
N LEU A 109 7.36 -12.20 4.13
CA LEU A 109 6.28 -11.47 4.82
C LEU A 109 5.92 -12.09 6.17
N TYR A 110 5.90 -13.42 6.26
CA TYR A 110 5.58 -14.13 7.50
C TYR A 110 6.67 -13.89 8.55
N GLU A 111 7.94 -14.04 8.18
CA GLU A 111 9.09 -13.78 9.04
C GLU A 111 9.19 -12.31 9.48
N ALA A 112 8.83 -11.37 8.60
CA ALA A 112 8.83 -9.94 8.90
C ALA A 112 7.76 -9.53 9.92
N GLY A 113 6.66 -10.28 10.01
CA GLY A 113 5.53 -10.01 10.89
C GLY A 113 5.47 -10.94 12.08
N GLU A 114 4.78 -12.07 11.89
CA GLU A 114 4.41 -13.02 12.94
C GLU A 114 5.58 -13.92 13.37
N GLY A 115 6.61 -14.04 12.53
CA GLY A 115 7.85 -14.72 12.88
C GLY A 115 8.72 -13.99 13.92
N GLN A 116 8.39 -12.75 14.27
CA GLN A 116 9.13 -11.94 15.24
C GLN A 116 8.30 -11.60 16.48
N ILE A 117 8.94 -11.68 17.66
CA ILE A 117 8.32 -11.25 18.92
C ILE A 117 8.37 -9.72 18.98
N GLY A 118 7.26 -9.05 18.64
CA GLY A 118 7.14 -7.60 18.76
C GLY A 118 6.31 -6.96 17.65
N LYS A 119 6.50 -5.66 17.43
CA LYS A 119 5.97 -4.97 16.23
C LYS A 119 6.93 -5.32 15.09
N GLY A 120 6.49 -6.17 14.15
CA GLY A 120 7.27 -6.61 12.99
C GLY A 120 7.81 -5.46 12.13
N ASP A 121 8.67 -5.77 11.17
CA ASP A 121 9.33 -4.77 10.33
C ASP A 121 8.45 -4.37 9.13
N PRO A 122 7.88 -3.15 9.11
CA PRO A 122 7.03 -2.69 8.00
C PRO A 122 7.82 -2.48 6.70
N SER A 123 9.16 -2.43 6.74
CA SER A 123 9.99 -2.17 5.57
C SER A 123 9.87 -3.27 4.51
N ILE A 124 9.77 -4.53 4.94
CA ILE A 124 9.62 -5.70 4.05
C ILE A 124 8.25 -5.67 3.38
N TYR A 125 7.17 -5.45 4.16
CA TYR A 125 5.82 -5.27 3.63
C TYR A 125 5.77 -4.16 2.59
N ILE A 126 6.37 -3.01 2.89
CA ILE A 126 6.41 -1.87 1.97
C ILE A 126 7.17 -2.26 0.70
N SER A 127 8.33 -2.89 0.79
CA SER A 127 9.13 -3.31 -0.37
C SER A 127 8.36 -4.25 -1.29
N ILE A 128 7.79 -5.32 -0.75
CA ILE A 128 7.07 -6.34 -1.53
C ILE A 128 5.78 -5.76 -2.11
N LEU A 129 4.95 -5.09 -1.31
CA LEU A 129 3.65 -4.59 -1.76
C LEU A 129 3.73 -3.39 -2.70
N SER A 130 4.79 -2.59 -2.63
CA SER A 130 4.99 -1.45 -3.54
C SER A 130 5.60 -1.85 -4.89
N LYS A 131 6.44 -2.91 -4.91
CA LYS A 131 7.14 -3.35 -6.13
C LYS A 131 6.40 -4.43 -6.91
N ARG A 132 5.72 -5.37 -6.25
CA ARG A 132 5.11 -6.52 -6.95
C ARG A 132 3.87 -6.12 -7.77
N SER A 133 3.61 -6.91 -8.81
CA SER A 133 2.47 -6.69 -9.70
C SER A 133 1.13 -6.97 -9.00
N LYS A 134 0.03 -6.52 -9.59
CA LYS A 134 -1.30 -6.68 -8.99
C LYS A 134 -1.69 -8.15 -8.87
N TYR A 135 -1.43 -8.95 -9.90
CA TYR A 135 -1.75 -10.38 -9.87
C TYR A 135 -0.86 -11.14 -8.90
N HIS A 136 0.43 -10.80 -8.83
CA HIS A 136 1.37 -11.42 -7.89
C HIS A 136 0.94 -11.20 -6.44
N ILE A 137 0.61 -9.96 -6.06
CA ILE A 137 0.13 -9.66 -4.70
C ILE A 137 -1.16 -10.42 -4.37
N ARG A 138 -2.06 -10.62 -5.34
CA ARG A 138 -3.27 -11.42 -5.11
C ARG A 138 -2.94 -12.87 -4.77
N GLU A 139 -1.95 -13.47 -5.45
CA GLU A 139 -1.52 -14.84 -5.15
C GLU A 139 -0.78 -14.92 -3.81
N ILE A 140 0.04 -13.93 -3.47
CA ILE A 140 0.63 -13.76 -2.13
C ILE A 140 -0.47 -13.78 -1.07
N CYS A 141 -1.53 -12.96 -1.20
CA CYS A 141 -2.61 -12.90 -0.21
C CYS A 141 -3.30 -14.27 -0.01
N LYS A 142 -3.51 -15.03 -1.09
CA LYS A 142 -4.10 -16.38 -0.99
C LYS A 142 -3.15 -17.37 -0.32
N ALA A 143 -1.87 -17.34 -0.67
CA ALA A 143 -0.87 -18.23 -0.11
C ALA A 143 -0.66 -17.94 1.38
N TYR A 144 -0.56 -16.67 1.77
CA TYR A 144 -0.45 -16.25 3.16
C TYR A 144 -1.62 -16.74 4.01
N GLN A 145 -2.87 -16.57 3.54
CA GLN A 145 -4.06 -17.06 4.25
C GLN A 145 -4.06 -18.59 4.48
N LYS A 146 -3.43 -19.36 3.59
CA LYS A 146 -3.33 -20.82 3.75
C LYS A 146 -2.39 -21.20 4.89
N ILE A 147 -1.32 -20.42 5.11
CA ILE A 147 -0.38 -20.64 6.22
C ILE A 147 -1.12 -20.42 7.55
N ASP A 148 -1.79 -19.27 7.70
CA ASP A 148 -2.55 -18.94 8.91
C ASP A 148 -3.59 -20.03 9.25
N LEU A 149 -4.31 -20.51 8.24
CA LEU A 149 -5.30 -21.57 8.42
C LEU A 149 -4.66 -22.91 8.81
N GLN A 150 -3.47 -23.21 8.29
CA GLN A 150 -2.72 -24.41 8.66
C GLN A 150 -2.25 -24.33 10.11
N ASP A 151 -1.80 -23.17 10.57
CA ASP A 151 -1.40 -22.97 11.97
C ASP A 151 -2.58 -23.10 12.92
N ILE A 152 -3.76 -22.58 12.57
CA ILE A 152 -4.99 -22.79 13.34
C ILE A 152 -5.29 -24.30 13.46
N LYS A 153 -5.18 -25.07 12.37
CA LYS A 153 -5.39 -26.52 12.40
C LYS A 153 -4.38 -27.21 13.33
N ASN A 154 -3.10 -26.86 13.20
CA ASN A 154 -2.02 -27.44 13.99
C ASN A 154 -2.17 -27.14 15.48
N ILE A 155 -2.48 -25.88 15.82
CA ILE A 155 -2.74 -25.44 17.20
C ILE A 155 -3.95 -26.17 17.77
N TYR A 156 -5.07 -26.21 17.03
CA TYR A 156 -6.27 -26.93 17.47
C TYR A 156 -5.96 -28.40 17.78
N GLU A 157 -5.27 -29.09 16.87
CA GLU A 157 -4.90 -30.50 17.06
C GLU A 157 -4.00 -30.69 18.28
N LYS A 158 -3.07 -29.78 18.54
CA LYS A 158 -2.21 -29.80 19.72
C LYS A 158 -2.98 -29.64 21.03
N TYR A 159 -3.99 -28.76 21.08
CA TYR A 159 -4.77 -28.50 22.30
C TYR A 159 -5.86 -29.54 22.56
N PHE A 160 -6.49 -30.06 21.51
CA PHE A 160 -7.65 -30.96 21.62
C PHE A 160 -7.34 -32.41 21.25
N TYR A 161 -6.10 -32.72 20.88
CA TYR A 161 -5.64 -34.06 20.48
C TYR A 161 -6.50 -34.72 19.39
N LYS A 162 -7.13 -33.88 18.55
CA LYS A 162 -8.03 -34.28 17.47
C LYS A 162 -7.91 -33.28 16.33
N PRO A 163 -7.78 -33.74 15.07
CA PRO A 163 -7.77 -32.84 13.92
C PRO A 163 -9.06 -32.02 13.83
N LEU A 164 -8.94 -30.72 13.57
CA LEU A 164 -10.08 -29.80 13.46
C LEU A 164 -11.13 -30.28 12.45
N ALA A 165 -10.68 -30.82 11.31
CA ALA A 165 -11.58 -31.39 10.30
C ALA A 165 -12.39 -32.57 10.83
N LYS A 166 -11.78 -33.47 11.61
CA LYS A 166 -12.47 -34.62 12.23
C LYS A 166 -13.44 -34.16 13.33
N ALA A 167 -13.10 -33.11 14.07
CA ALA A 167 -14.02 -32.53 15.05
C ALA A 167 -15.28 -31.99 14.37
N LEU A 168 -15.13 -31.22 13.30
CA LEU A 168 -16.29 -30.70 12.56
C LEU A 168 -17.10 -31.81 11.89
N GLN A 169 -16.45 -32.88 11.42
CA GLN A 169 -17.18 -34.03 10.86
C GLN A 169 -18.04 -34.76 11.90
N SER A 170 -17.64 -34.79 13.18
CA SER A 170 -18.45 -35.40 14.24
C SER A 170 -19.55 -34.48 14.75
N GLU A 171 -19.28 -33.18 14.85
CA GLU A 171 -20.22 -32.21 15.43
C GLU A 171 -21.24 -31.64 14.42
N THR A 172 -20.97 -31.75 13.12
CA THR A 172 -21.80 -31.12 12.07
C THR A 172 -22.25 -32.13 11.02
N HIS A 173 -23.37 -31.85 10.35
CA HIS A 173 -23.95 -32.73 9.34
C HIS A 173 -24.50 -31.94 8.14
N GLY A 174 -24.92 -32.67 7.10
CA GLY A 174 -25.57 -32.10 5.93
C GLY A 174 -24.72 -31.10 5.14
N GLY A 175 -25.38 -30.14 4.50
CA GLY A 175 -24.73 -29.09 3.71
C GLY A 175 -23.84 -28.17 4.54
N PHE A 176 -24.17 -27.96 5.81
CA PHE A 176 -23.38 -27.16 6.74
C PHE A 176 -21.99 -27.76 6.96
N ARG A 177 -21.89 -29.07 7.18
CA ARG A 177 -20.61 -29.78 7.27
C ARG A 177 -19.76 -29.59 6.01
N LYS A 178 -20.38 -29.76 4.84
CA LYS A 178 -19.69 -29.61 3.55
C LYS A 178 -19.11 -28.21 3.40
N LEU A 179 -19.89 -27.18 3.73
CA LEU A 179 -19.45 -25.79 3.68
C LEU A 179 -18.24 -25.54 4.60
N LEU A 180 -18.30 -26.01 5.86
CA LEU A 180 -17.21 -25.81 6.81
C LEU A 180 -15.91 -26.53 6.39
N LEU A 181 -16.02 -27.75 5.85
CA LEU A 181 -14.85 -28.47 5.33
C LEU A 181 -14.23 -27.79 4.12
N ILE A 182 -15.06 -27.25 3.22
CA ILE A 182 -14.60 -26.46 2.06
C ILE A 182 -13.89 -25.19 2.53
N LEU A 183 -14.45 -24.46 3.51
CA LEU A 183 -13.81 -23.27 4.08
C LEU A 183 -12.45 -23.59 4.73
N LEU A 184 -12.31 -24.79 5.30
CA LEU A 184 -11.05 -25.30 5.82
C LEU A 184 -10.07 -25.75 4.74
N GLY A 185 -10.46 -25.76 3.46
CA GLY A 185 -9.65 -26.31 2.38
C GLY A 185 -9.47 -27.82 2.44
N CYS A 186 -10.38 -28.53 3.13
CA CYS A 186 -10.43 -29.99 3.13
C CYS A 186 -11.40 -30.47 2.06
N GLU A 187 -10.96 -31.36 1.17
CA GLU A 187 -11.87 -32.03 0.24
C GLU A 187 -12.88 -32.88 1.02
N SER A 188 -14.15 -32.73 0.67
CA SER A 188 -15.21 -33.57 1.20
C SER A 188 -15.05 -34.99 0.64
N PRO A 189 -15.01 -36.04 1.48
CA PRO A 189 -15.20 -37.40 0.99
C PRO A 189 -16.62 -37.59 0.41
#